data_AF-A0A937V6F6-F1
#
_entry.id   AF-A0A937V6F6-F1
#
_cell.length_a   1.000
_cell.length_b   1.000
_cell.length_c   1.000
_cell.angle_alpha   90.00
_cell.angle_beta   90.00
_cell.angle_gamma   90.00
#
_symmetry.space_group_name_H-M   'P 1'
#
loop_
_entity.id
_entity.type
_entity.pdbx_description
1 polymer ?
#
loop_
_entity_poly.entity_id
_entity_poly.type
_entity_poly.pdbx_seq_one_letter_code
_entity_poly.pdbx_strand_id
1 'polypeptide(L)'
;MILKELEEQARELLQALTSVPFESCASITREFRSLPLMPGLYAVRHRERGLLYLGKAKKLRERFRGGHKACSWSWLDDYDHRDVAISFVPLTMADVLKLGDELEGILIHATQPPYNAQYPNRD
;
A
#
# COMPACT_ATOMS: atom_id res chain seq x y z
N MET A 1 18.26 19.10 -7.63
CA MET A 1 17.12 18.92 -8.56
C MET A 1 16.39 17.61 -8.36
N ILE A 2 17.08 16.49 -8.08
CA ILE A 2 16.48 15.14 -7.98
C ILE A 2 15.45 14.96 -6.84
N LEU A 3 15.69 15.53 -5.65
CA LEU A 3 14.81 15.30 -4.49
C LEU A 3 13.38 15.87 -4.68
N LYS A 4 13.26 17.07 -5.25
CA LYS A 4 11.97 17.73 -5.45
C LYS A 4 11.10 16.99 -6.48
N GLU A 5 11.73 16.41 -7.51
CA GLU A 5 11.05 15.57 -8.49
C GLU A 5 10.55 14.27 -7.86
N LEU A 6 11.35 13.66 -6.97
CA LEU A 6 10.94 12.48 -6.21
C LEU A 6 9.81 12.80 -5.23
N GLU A 7 9.87 13.92 -4.51
CA GLU A 7 8.79 14.34 -3.60
C GLU A 7 7.48 14.58 -4.35
N GLU A 8 7.54 15.23 -5.51
CA GLU A 8 6.36 15.46 -6.33
C GLU A 8 5.80 14.15 -6.89
N GLN A 9 6.67 13.26 -7.37
CA GLN A 9 6.27 11.92 -7.82
C GLN A 9 5.64 11.11 -6.68
N ALA A 10 6.18 11.17 -5.47
CA ALA A 10 5.61 10.53 -4.29
C ALA A 10 4.23 11.10 -3.98
N ARG A 11 4.08 12.43 -4.01
CA ARG A 11 2.81 13.12 -3.77
C ARG A 11 1.74 12.71 -4.77
N GLU A 12 2.08 12.63 -6.05
CA GLU A 12 1.17 12.19 -7.11
C GLU A 12 0.72 10.74 -6.92
N LEU A 13 1.66 9.83 -6.63
CA LEU A 13 1.35 8.42 -6.38
C LEU A 13 0.49 8.24 -5.14
N LEU A 14 0.78 8.97 -4.06
CA LEU A 14 -0.02 8.96 -2.85
C LEU A 14 -1.43 9.47 -3.12
N GLN A 15 -1.54 10.57 -3.87
CA GLN A 15 -2.82 11.14 -4.24
C GLN A 15 -3.63 10.14 -5.07
N ALA A 16 -3.03 9.51 -6.07
CA ALA A 16 -3.67 8.48 -6.89
C ALA A 16 -4.14 7.28 -6.05
N LEU A 17 -3.32 6.85 -5.07
CA LEU A 17 -3.63 5.72 -4.20
C LEU A 17 -4.77 6.02 -3.22
N THR A 18 -4.81 7.24 -2.69
CA THR A 18 -5.80 7.68 -1.70
C THR A 18 -7.09 8.21 -2.30
N SER A 19 -7.07 8.68 -3.55
CA SER A 19 -8.24 9.16 -4.28
C SER A 19 -9.19 8.03 -4.70
N VAL A 20 -8.72 6.77 -4.72
CA VAL A 20 -9.58 5.61 -4.93
C VAL A 20 -10.64 5.58 -3.82
N PRO A 21 -11.94 5.65 -4.13
CA PRO A 21 -13.01 5.52 -3.13
C PRO A 21 -12.88 4.18 -2.39
N PHE A 22 -13.19 4.16 -1.11
CA PHE A 22 -13.03 2.95 -0.29
C PHE A 22 -13.84 1.78 -0.86
N GLU A 23 -15.04 2.06 -1.36
CA GLU A 23 -15.97 1.09 -1.97
C GLU A 23 -15.42 0.47 -3.27
N SER A 24 -14.47 1.15 -3.91
CA SER A 24 -13.79 0.67 -5.12
C SER A 24 -12.50 -0.09 -4.80
N CYS A 25 -12.07 -0.13 -3.54
CA CYS A 25 -10.90 -0.87 -3.10
C CYS A 25 -11.19 -2.38 -3.06
N ALA A 26 -10.15 -3.18 -3.22
CA ALA A 26 -10.28 -4.63 -3.14
C ALA A 26 -10.49 -5.08 -1.68
N SER A 27 -11.59 -5.79 -1.43
CA SER A 27 -11.90 -6.35 -0.10
C SER A 27 -10.88 -7.40 0.33
N ILE A 28 -10.68 -7.53 1.64
CA ILE A 28 -9.89 -8.63 2.21
C ILE A 28 -10.67 -9.94 2.06
N THR A 29 -10.08 -10.88 1.34
CA THR A 29 -10.59 -12.23 1.12
C THR A 29 -9.46 -13.22 1.27
N ARG A 30 -9.77 -14.50 1.51
CA ARG A 30 -8.74 -15.54 1.67
C ARG A 30 -7.85 -15.70 0.43
N GLU A 31 -8.41 -15.54 -0.77
CA GLU A 31 -7.70 -15.75 -2.04
C GLU A 31 -7.28 -14.47 -2.76
N PHE A 32 -7.74 -13.29 -2.31
CA PHE A 32 -7.45 -11.98 -2.92
C PHE A 32 -7.65 -11.93 -4.44
N ARG A 33 -8.69 -12.61 -4.96
CA ARG A 33 -8.92 -12.76 -6.41
C ARG A 33 -9.15 -11.43 -7.14
N SER A 34 -9.66 -10.43 -6.44
CA SER A 34 -9.87 -9.06 -6.96
C SER A 34 -8.56 -8.29 -7.16
N LEU A 35 -7.45 -8.70 -6.52
CA LEU A 35 -6.15 -8.06 -6.73
C LEU A 35 -5.55 -8.46 -8.08
N PRO A 36 -4.96 -7.52 -8.84
CA PRO A 36 -4.30 -7.82 -10.09
C PRO A 36 -2.98 -8.59 -9.91
N LEU A 37 -2.57 -9.32 -10.95
CA LEU A 37 -1.24 -9.94 -11.07
C LEU A 37 -0.28 -8.99 -11.79
N MET A 38 -0.17 -7.76 -11.28
CA MET A 38 0.63 -6.73 -11.91
C MET A 38 1.46 -5.94 -10.90
N PRO A 39 2.54 -5.29 -11.36
CA PRO A 39 3.37 -4.44 -10.53
C PRO A 39 2.69 -3.12 -10.17
N GLY A 40 2.98 -2.63 -8.97
CA GLY A 40 2.49 -1.33 -8.54
C GLY A 40 2.66 -1.04 -7.05
N LEU A 41 2.12 0.11 -6.67
CA LEU A 41 2.02 0.58 -5.29
C LEU A 41 0.66 0.19 -4.72
N TYR A 42 0.63 -0.26 -3.47
CA TYR A 42 -0.59 -0.60 -2.77
C TYR A 42 -0.64 0.02 -1.39
N ALA A 43 -1.86 0.21 -0.90
CA ALA A 43 -2.10 0.51 0.50
C ALA A 43 -3.21 -0.35 1.07
N VAL A 44 -3.01 -0.79 2.31
CA VAL A 44 -4.09 -1.30 3.17
C VAL A 44 -4.68 -0.10 3.88
N ARG A 45 -5.99 0.07 3.77
CA ARG A 45 -6.73 1.24 4.23
C ARG A 45 -7.87 0.80 5.15
N HIS A 46 -8.11 1.57 6.18
CA HIS A 46 -9.34 1.54 6.95
C HIS A 46 -10.33 2.58 6.40
N ARG A 47 -11.63 2.28 6.43
CA ARG A 47 -12.70 3.19 5.99
C ARG A 47 -12.59 4.58 6.64
N GLU A 48 -12.55 4.61 7.97
CA GLU A 48 -12.46 5.84 8.76
C GLU A 48 -11.03 6.29 9.14
N ARG A 49 -10.12 5.36 9.45
CA ARG A 49 -8.75 5.69 9.89
C ARG A 49 -7.80 6.03 8.73
N GLY A 50 -8.20 5.80 7.48
CA GLY A 50 -7.37 6.10 6.31
C GLY A 50 -6.27 5.06 6.08
N LEU A 51 -5.04 5.49 5.82
CA LEU A 51 -3.93 4.60 5.50
C LEU A 51 -3.46 3.83 6.74
N LEU A 52 -3.44 2.50 6.66
CA LEU A 52 -2.86 1.63 7.68
C LEU A 52 -1.46 1.16 7.31
N TYR A 53 -1.27 0.80 6.04
CA TYR A 53 -0.01 0.32 5.49
C TYR A 53 0.16 0.76 4.04
N LEU A 54 1.40 0.99 3.60
CA LEU A 54 1.80 1.25 2.23
C LEU A 54 2.94 0.31 1.84
N GLY A 55 2.93 -0.17 0.61
CA GLY A 55 4.05 -0.93 0.08
C GLY A 55 4.01 -1.08 -1.44
N LYS A 56 5.03 -1.70 -2.00
CA LYS A 56 5.13 -2.02 -3.43
C LYS A 56 5.15 -3.51 -3.68
N ALA A 57 4.67 -3.92 -4.85
CA ALA A 57 4.70 -5.31 -5.28
C ALA A 57 5.12 -5.41 -6.75
N LYS A 58 5.90 -6.44 -7.09
CA LYS A 58 6.12 -6.84 -8.49
C LYS A 58 4.89 -7.53 -9.07
N LYS A 59 4.14 -8.22 -8.21
CA LYS A 59 2.87 -8.89 -8.52
C LYS A 59 1.99 -8.81 -7.29
N LEU A 60 0.98 -7.94 -7.30
CA LEU A 60 0.21 -7.63 -6.10
C LEU A 60 -0.49 -8.85 -5.48
N ARG A 61 -1.23 -9.64 -6.27
CA ARG A 61 -1.91 -10.83 -5.74
C ARG A 61 -0.96 -11.84 -5.10
N GLU A 62 0.25 -12.01 -5.65
CA GLU A 62 1.25 -12.91 -5.06
C GLU A 62 1.80 -12.35 -3.74
N ARG A 63 1.94 -11.02 -3.61
CA ARG A 63 2.39 -10.37 -2.37
C ARG A 63 1.44 -10.60 -1.19
N PHE A 64 0.15 -10.81 -1.47
CA PHE A 64 -0.88 -11.11 -0.45
C PHE A 64 -1.17 -12.61 -0.31
N ARG A 65 -0.56 -13.47 -1.15
CA ARG A 65 -0.79 -14.91 -1.11
C ARG A 65 -0.22 -15.49 0.19
N GLY A 66 -1.05 -16.22 0.92
CA GLY A 66 -0.68 -16.79 2.23
C GLY A 66 -0.82 -15.81 3.39
N GLY A 67 -1.36 -14.61 3.14
CA GLY A 67 -1.55 -13.57 4.14
C GLY A 67 -0.62 -12.38 3.93
N HIS A 68 -0.90 -11.29 4.65
CA HIS A 68 -0.09 -10.09 4.63
C HIS A 68 -0.09 -9.48 6.03
N LYS A 69 1.08 -9.07 6.53
CA LYS A 69 1.26 -8.59 7.92
C LYS A 69 0.28 -7.48 8.32
N ALA A 70 0.01 -6.54 7.41
CA ALA A 70 -0.95 -5.47 7.63
C ALA A 70 -2.38 -5.97 7.85
N CYS A 71 -2.80 -7.07 7.20
CA CYS A 71 -4.11 -7.68 7.45
C CYS A 71 -4.14 -8.39 8.80
N SER A 72 -3.03 -9.00 9.21
CA SER A 72 -2.90 -9.62 10.52
C SER A 72 -2.93 -8.59 11.65
N TRP A 73 -2.27 -7.44 11.48
CA TRP A 73 -2.30 -6.36 12.46
C TRP A 73 -3.66 -5.66 12.51
N SER A 74 -4.33 -5.43 11.38
CA SER A 74 -5.70 -4.91 11.42
C SER A 74 -6.65 -5.82 12.16
N TRP A 75 -6.43 -7.14 12.08
CA TRP A 75 -7.20 -8.10 12.86
C TRP A 75 -6.84 -8.08 14.35
N LEU A 76 -5.56 -7.91 14.70
CA LEU A 76 -5.12 -7.76 16.10
C LEU A 76 -5.61 -6.46 16.75
N ASP A 77 -5.78 -5.41 15.96
CA ASP A 77 -6.37 -4.13 16.38
C ASP A 77 -7.91 -4.19 16.46
N ASP A 78 -8.51 -5.37 16.27
CA ASP A 78 -9.96 -5.62 16.33
C ASP A 78 -10.78 -4.80 15.30
N TYR A 79 -10.19 -4.49 14.14
CA TYR A 79 -10.94 -3.87 13.05
C TYR A 79 -11.82 -4.89 12.33
N ASP A 80 -13.04 -4.45 11.99
CA ASP A 80 -13.90 -5.21 11.09
C ASP A 80 -13.25 -5.31 9.70
N HIS A 81 -13.07 -6.53 9.20
CA HIS A 81 -12.53 -6.77 7.86
C HIS A 81 -13.30 -6.05 6.73
N ARG A 82 -14.57 -5.69 6.93
CA ARG A 82 -15.39 -4.93 5.97
C ARG A 82 -15.01 -3.45 5.90
N ASP A 83 -14.35 -2.96 6.94
CA ASP A 83 -13.81 -1.62 7.01
C ASP A 83 -12.33 -1.56 6.68
N VAL A 84 -11.74 -2.68 6.23
CA VAL A 84 -10.37 -2.74 5.73
C VAL A 84 -10.34 -3.20 4.28
N ALA A 85 -9.69 -2.42 3.41
CA ALA A 85 -9.59 -2.72 1.99
C ALA A 85 -8.22 -2.34 1.40
N ILE A 86 -7.96 -2.81 0.19
CA ILE A 86 -6.69 -2.65 -0.51
C ILE A 86 -6.88 -1.75 -1.72
N SER A 87 -6.24 -0.60 -1.70
CA SER A 87 -6.10 0.28 -2.88
C SER A 87 -4.82 -0.03 -3.63
N PHE A 88 -4.81 0.20 -4.94
CA PHE A 88 -3.68 -0.14 -5.80
C PHE A 88 -3.54 0.86 -6.95
N VAL A 89 -2.30 1.25 -7.22
CA VAL A 89 -1.91 2.05 -8.39
C VAL A 89 -0.92 1.20 -9.21
N PRO A 90 -1.27 0.85 -10.46
CA PRO A 90 -0.37 0.10 -11.33
C PRO A 90 0.85 0.94 -11.71
N LEU A 91 2.02 0.31 -11.76
CA LEU A 91 3.28 0.94 -12.15
C LEU A 91 4.04 0.03 -13.10
N THR A 92 5.01 0.56 -13.84
CA THR A 92 5.90 -0.30 -14.63
C THR A 92 6.86 -1.08 -13.72
N MET A 93 7.53 -2.10 -14.26
CA MET A 93 8.56 -2.79 -13.49
C MET A 93 9.79 -1.93 -13.20
N ALA A 94 10.13 -1.03 -14.11
CA ALA A 94 11.19 -0.06 -13.87
C ALA A 94 10.82 0.86 -12.71
N ASP A 95 9.57 1.35 -12.66
CA ASP A 95 9.12 2.22 -11.57
C ASP A 95 9.15 1.51 -10.22
N VAL A 96 8.65 0.28 -10.10
CA VAL A 96 8.68 -0.47 -8.83
C VAL A 96 10.11 -0.73 -8.33
N LEU A 97 11.07 -0.89 -9.24
CA LEU A 97 12.48 -1.02 -8.88
C LEU A 97 13.08 0.33 -8.48
N LYS A 98 12.77 1.41 -9.20
CA LYS A 98 13.20 2.79 -8.88
C LYS A 98 12.61 3.31 -7.57
N LEU A 99 11.37 2.94 -7.28
CA LEU A 99 10.69 3.20 -5.99
C LEU A 99 11.41 2.58 -4.79
N GLY A 100 12.39 1.71 -5.06
CA GLY A 100 12.85 0.67 -4.17
C GLY A 100 13.21 1.11 -2.77
N ASP A 101 13.92 2.23 -2.66
CA ASP A 101 14.50 2.65 -1.39
C ASP A 101 14.13 4.11 -1.06
N GLU A 102 14.18 5.04 -2.03
CA GLU A 102 13.97 6.46 -1.73
C GLU A 102 12.49 6.88 -1.74
N LEU A 103 11.70 6.45 -2.74
CA LEU A 103 10.32 6.92 -2.89
C LEU A 103 9.36 6.28 -1.87
N GLU A 104 9.53 4.99 -1.56
CA GLU A 104 8.79 4.31 -0.49
C GLU A 104 9.12 4.92 0.88
N GLY A 105 10.39 5.29 1.11
CA GLY A 105 10.82 6.02 2.31
C GLY A 105 10.15 7.39 2.42
N ILE A 106 10.12 8.19 1.34
CA ILE A 106 9.42 9.49 1.33
C ILE A 106 7.93 9.32 1.62
N LEU A 107 7.27 8.36 0.97
CA LEU A 107 5.85 8.07 1.17
C LEU A 107 5.53 7.68 2.61
N ILE A 108 6.30 6.74 3.17
CA ILE A 108 6.12 6.29 4.55
C ILE A 108 6.42 7.44 5.52
N HIS A 109 7.48 8.20 5.29
CA HIS A 109 7.84 9.32 6.16
C HIS A 109 6.76 10.40 6.17
N ALA A 110 6.22 10.74 4.99
CA ALA A 110 5.19 11.76 4.83
C ALA A 110 3.82 11.35 5.40
N THR A 111 3.50 10.05 5.36
CA THR A 111 2.16 9.55 5.72
C THR A 111 2.08 8.82 7.05
N GLN A 112 3.22 8.42 7.60
CA GLN A 112 3.37 7.65 8.83
C GLN A 112 2.30 6.56 9.02
N PRO A 113 2.06 5.66 8.04
CA PRO A 113 1.04 4.62 8.22
C PRO A 113 1.43 3.77 9.43
N PRO A 114 0.50 3.52 10.38
CA PRO A 114 0.83 2.93 11.67
C PRO A 114 1.58 1.60 11.53
N TYR A 115 1.24 0.80 10.52
CA TYR A 115 1.87 -0.50 10.29
C TYR A 115 3.20 -0.46 9.54
N ASN A 116 3.54 0.67 8.91
CA ASN A 116 4.90 0.91 8.41
C ASN A 116 5.80 1.46 9.53
N ALA A 117 5.27 2.38 10.34
CA ALA A 117 6.04 3.07 11.38
C ALA A 117 6.35 2.17 12.59
N GLN A 118 5.38 1.37 13.05
CA GLN A 118 5.54 0.51 14.23
C GLN A 118 6.34 -0.76 13.92
N TYR A 119 6.32 -1.20 12.65
CA TYR A 119 6.87 -2.50 12.24
C TYR A 119 7.58 -2.37 10.88
N PRO A 120 8.71 -1.63 10.84
CA PRO A 120 9.50 -1.48 9.62
C PRO A 120 9.89 -2.86 9.08
N ASN A 121 9.95 -2.99 7.75
CA ASN A 121 10.56 -4.18 7.17
C ASN A 121 12.00 -4.25 7.67
N ARG A 122 12.41 -5.40 8.21
CA ARG A 122 13.83 -5.71 8.33
C ARG A 122 14.31 -5.95 6.92
N ASP A 123 15.22 -5.11 6.45
CA ASP A 123 15.91 -5.27 5.15
C ASP A 123 16.43 -6.70 4.96
#